data_AF-A0A968M514-F1
#
_entry.id   AF-A0A968M514-F1
#
_cell.length_a   1.000
_cell.length_b   1.000
_cell.length_c   1.000
_cell.angle_alpha   90.00
_cell.angle_beta   90.00
_cell.angle_gamma   90.00
#
_symmetry.space_group_name_H-M   'P 1'
#
loop_
_entity.id
_entity.type
_entity.pdbx_description
1 polymer ?
#
loop_
_entity_poly.entity_id
_entity_poly.type
_entity_poly.pdbx_seq_one_letter_code
_entity_poly.pdbx_strand_id
1 'polypeptide(L)'
;MVILFISMGLAWMVSAQESLTQEQLQQAAYVRHCGTCHLALPAEVMPSQTWERLLADPDHYGQRIQPPLGVDLQLAWSYLRPNSRSVQQGEIVPFRLPDSRFFQALHPDVTFPYPPRVTTCIDCHPHVELGDFFSLKEDAL
;
A
#
# COMPACT_ATOMS: atom_id res chain seq x y z
N MET A 1 13.80 23.78 -59.70
CA MET A 1 14.04 22.59 -58.86
C MET A 1 15.24 22.89 -57.98
N VAL A 2 15.01 23.40 -56.77
CA VAL A 2 16.04 23.64 -55.76
C VAL A 2 15.53 22.96 -54.50
N ILE A 3 16.14 21.83 -54.16
CA ILE A 3 15.83 21.04 -52.97
C ILE A 3 16.46 21.78 -51.78
N LEU A 4 15.64 22.40 -50.94
CA LEU A 4 16.05 22.89 -49.63
C LEU A 4 16.28 21.68 -48.73
N PHE A 5 17.55 21.36 -48.50
CA PHE A 5 17.98 20.39 -47.51
C PHE A 5 17.59 20.89 -46.12
N ILE A 6 16.64 20.22 -45.47
CA ILE A 6 16.33 20.36 -44.05
C ILE A 6 17.47 19.67 -43.29
N SER A 7 18.47 20.45 -42.91
CA SER A 7 19.58 19.97 -42.09
C SER A 7 19.70 20.86 -40.85
N MET A 8 19.00 20.50 -39.77
CA MET A 8 19.40 20.88 -38.41
C MET A 8 18.61 20.06 -37.37
N GLY A 9 19.30 19.20 -36.62
CA GLY A 9 18.99 18.98 -35.20
C GLY A 9 18.17 17.75 -34.77
N LEU A 10 18.55 16.53 -35.16
CA LEU A 10 18.14 15.28 -34.47
C LEU A 10 18.81 15.12 -33.08
N ALA A 11 19.03 16.22 -32.34
CA ALA A 11 19.80 16.23 -31.09
C ALA A 11 18.93 16.30 -29.82
N TRP A 12 17.62 16.12 -29.92
CA TRP A 12 16.70 16.27 -28.76
C TRP A 12 15.62 15.19 -28.74
N MET A 13 15.99 13.92 -28.80
CA MET A 13 15.08 12.82 -28.42
C MET A 13 15.82 11.75 -27.62
N VAL A 14 16.54 12.16 -26.59
CA VAL A 14 16.84 11.26 -25.47
C VAL A 14 15.92 11.68 -24.33
N SER A 15 14.66 11.22 -24.39
CA SER A 15 13.84 11.17 -23.19
C SER A 15 14.52 10.20 -22.23
N ALA A 16 15.01 10.70 -21.10
CA ALA A 16 15.42 9.84 -20.00
C ALA A 16 14.18 9.06 -19.54
N GLN A 17 14.13 7.77 -19.82
CA GLN A 17 13.19 6.88 -19.17
C GLN A 17 13.66 6.80 -17.71
N GLU A 18 13.08 7.58 -16.80
CA GLU A 18 13.38 7.46 -15.37
C GLU A 18 12.97 6.05 -14.93
N SER A 19 13.96 5.24 -14.57
CA SER A 19 13.73 3.91 -14.01
C SER A 19 13.36 4.04 -12.54
N LEU A 20 12.33 3.32 -12.10
CA LEU A 20 11.95 3.26 -10.68
C LEU A 20 13.11 2.69 -9.84
N THR A 21 13.28 3.24 -8.64
CA THR A 21 14.19 2.65 -7.66
C THR A 21 13.68 1.29 -7.20
N GLN A 22 14.56 0.47 -6.63
CA GLN A 22 14.18 -0.83 -6.07
C GLN A 22 13.07 -0.71 -5.01
N GLU A 23 13.15 0.31 -4.15
CA GLU A 23 12.13 0.59 -3.13
C GLU A 23 10.79 0.97 -3.76
N GLN A 24 10.80 1.85 -4.78
CA GLN A 24 9.60 2.22 -5.51
C GLN A 24 8.96 1.00 -6.21
N LEU A 25 9.77 0.09 -6.76
CA LEU A 25 9.27 -1.16 -7.36
C LEU A 25 8.62 -2.09 -6.33
N GLN A 26 9.22 -2.21 -5.15
CA GLN A 26 8.69 -3.02 -4.05
C GLN A 26 7.36 -2.44 -3.52
N GLN A 27 7.32 -1.13 -3.29
CA GLN A 27 6.09 -0.44 -2.88
C GLN A 27 5.01 -0.52 -3.96
N ALA A 28 5.36 -0.31 -5.22
CA ALA A 28 4.40 -0.41 -6.32
C ALA A 28 3.83 -1.82 -6.47
N ALA A 29 4.63 -2.87 -6.27
CA ALA A 29 4.13 -4.25 -6.25
C ALA A 29 3.14 -4.46 -5.09
N TYR A 30 3.46 -3.97 -3.89
CA TYR A 30 2.55 -4.02 -2.75
C TYR A 30 1.22 -3.29 -3.05
N VAL A 31 1.27 -2.04 -3.49
CA VAL A 31 0.09 -1.23 -3.78
C VAL A 31 -0.75 -1.83 -4.91
N ARG A 32 -0.13 -2.36 -5.96
CA ARG A 32 -0.86 -3.00 -7.07
C ARG A 32 -1.71 -4.17 -6.59
N HIS A 33 -1.15 -5.05 -5.76
CA HIS A 33 -1.84 -6.26 -5.31
C HIS A 33 -2.82 -6.00 -4.16
N CYS A 34 -2.45 -5.14 -3.21
CA CYS A 34 -3.27 -4.87 -2.03
C CYS A 34 -4.25 -3.70 -2.20
N GLY A 35 -4.05 -2.85 -3.20
CA GLY A 35 -4.85 -1.66 -3.51
C GLY A 35 -6.01 -1.89 -4.48
N THR A 36 -6.22 -3.13 -4.95
CA THR A 36 -7.21 -3.42 -6.01
C THR A 36 -8.65 -3.45 -5.50
N CYS A 37 -8.89 -3.92 -4.28
CA CYS A 37 -10.26 -4.09 -3.72
C CYS A 37 -10.59 -3.09 -2.61
N HIS A 38 -9.57 -2.64 -1.89
CA HIS A 38 -9.60 -1.59 -0.89
C HIS A 38 -8.26 -0.86 -0.99
N LEU A 39 -8.09 0.26 -0.29
CA LEU A 39 -6.79 0.93 -0.23
C LEU A 39 -5.70 0.01 0.33
N ALA A 40 -4.48 0.12 -0.18
CA ALA A 40 -3.33 -0.56 0.38
C ALA A 40 -2.99 0.09 1.73
N LEU A 41 -3.19 -0.65 2.83
CA LEU A 41 -2.96 -0.13 4.17
C LEU A 41 -1.47 0.21 4.40
N PRO A 42 -1.11 1.14 5.29
CA PRO A 42 0.29 1.33 5.67
C PRO A 42 0.84 0.04 6.29
N ALA A 43 2.07 -0.37 5.95
CA ALA A 43 2.61 -1.66 6.38
C ALA A 43 2.74 -1.76 7.91
N GLU A 44 2.97 -0.62 8.58
CA GLU A 44 3.19 -0.46 10.01
C GLU A 44 1.96 -0.85 10.84
N VAL A 45 0.76 -0.80 10.25
CA VAL A 45 -0.48 -1.05 11.00
C VAL A 45 -0.65 -2.51 11.37
N MET A 46 0.05 -3.44 10.71
CA MET A 46 0.04 -4.87 11.04
C MET A 46 1.46 -5.41 11.18
N PRO A 47 1.65 -6.49 11.97
CA PRO A 47 2.94 -7.14 12.04
C PRO A 47 3.22 -7.99 10.80
N SER A 48 4.50 -8.24 10.52
CA SER A 48 4.93 -8.98 9.32
C SER A 48 4.36 -10.40 9.26
N GLN A 49 4.12 -11.04 10.41
CA GLN A 49 3.48 -12.35 10.50
C GLN A 49 2.04 -12.34 9.97
N THR A 50 1.32 -11.24 10.13
CA THR A 50 -0.04 -11.12 9.57
C THR A 50 0.03 -10.92 8.07
N TRP A 51 0.92 -10.05 7.60
CA TRP A 51 1.14 -9.85 6.17
C TRP A 51 1.57 -11.12 5.45
N GLU A 52 2.47 -11.90 6.04
CA GLU A 52 2.91 -13.19 5.50
C GLU A 52 1.72 -14.15 5.30
N ARG A 53 0.81 -14.22 6.28
CA ARG A 53 -0.42 -15.02 6.16
C ARG A 53 -1.33 -14.49 5.05
N LEU A 54 -1.56 -13.18 5.02
CA LEU A 54 -2.46 -12.56 4.04
C LEU A 54 -1.94 -12.66 2.60
N LEU A 55 -0.62 -12.57 2.39
CA LEU A 55 0.00 -12.77 1.08
C LEU A 55 -0.15 -14.19 0.54
N ALA A 56 -0.43 -15.16 1.40
CA ALA A 56 -0.63 -16.56 1.02
C ALA A 56 -2.10 -16.99 1.00
N ASP A 57 -3.03 -16.12 1.41
CA ASP A 57 -4.43 -16.46 1.63
C ASP A 57 -5.30 -16.17 0.40
N PRO A 58 -5.78 -17.19 -0.34
CA PRO A 58 -6.71 -16.99 -1.44
C PRO A 58 -8.16 -16.72 -0.96
N ASP A 59 -8.48 -16.93 0.32
CA ASP A 59 -9.77 -16.61 0.93
C ASP A 59 -9.65 -15.36 1.82
N HIS A 60 -9.55 -14.21 1.17
CA HIS A 60 -9.29 -12.93 1.78
C HIS A 60 -10.59 -12.34 2.36
N TYR A 61 -10.92 -12.76 3.58
CA TYR A 61 -12.10 -12.30 4.33
C TYR A 61 -13.43 -12.59 3.62
N GLY A 62 -13.58 -13.79 3.05
CA GLY A 62 -14.77 -14.19 2.32
C GLY A 62 -14.80 -13.71 0.87
N GLN A 63 -13.72 -13.06 0.40
CA GLN A 63 -13.50 -12.78 -1.01
C GLN A 63 -12.38 -13.67 -1.56
N ARG A 64 -12.64 -14.27 -2.72
CA ARG A 64 -11.64 -15.07 -3.41
C ARG A 64 -10.74 -14.15 -4.22
N ILE A 65 -9.45 -14.13 -3.89
CA ILE A 65 -8.44 -13.38 -4.63
C ILE A 65 -7.36 -14.32 -5.17
N GLN A 66 -6.60 -13.83 -6.14
CA GLN A 66 -5.39 -14.52 -6.59
C GLN A 66 -4.20 -13.93 -5.81
N PRO A 67 -3.56 -14.71 -4.91
CA PRO A 67 -2.38 -14.22 -4.20
C PRO A 67 -1.23 -13.91 -5.18
N PRO A 68 -0.37 -12.92 -4.87
CA PRO A 68 0.81 -12.64 -5.68
C PRO A 68 1.75 -13.86 -5.65
N LEU A 69 2.46 -14.09 -6.76
CA LEU A 69 3.38 -15.22 -6.93
C LEU A 69 4.69 -14.75 -7.57
N GLY A 70 5.74 -15.57 -7.44
CA GLY A 70 7.03 -15.32 -8.10
C GLY A 70 7.66 -13.98 -7.70
N VAL A 71 8.03 -13.17 -8.69
CA VAL A 71 8.70 -11.88 -8.47
C VAL A 71 7.78 -10.88 -7.75
N ASP A 72 6.49 -10.87 -8.07
CA ASP A 72 5.55 -9.94 -7.43
C ASP A 72 5.41 -10.21 -5.93
N LEU A 73 5.35 -11.49 -5.53
CA LEU A 73 5.37 -11.89 -4.12
C LEU A 73 6.66 -11.42 -3.44
N GLN A 74 7.81 -11.64 -4.09
CA GLN A 74 9.11 -11.23 -3.53
C GLN A 74 9.21 -9.71 -3.34
N LEU A 75 8.73 -8.93 -4.32
CA LEU A 75 8.73 -7.47 -4.26
C LEU A 75 7.79 -6.97 -3.15
N ALA A 76 6.55 -7.47 -3.10
CA ALA A 76 5.58 -7.10 -2.08
C ALA A 76 6.07 -7.46 -0.67
N TRP A 77 6.65 -8.66 -0.50
CA TRP A 77 7.23 -9.07 0.78
C TRP A 77 8.45 -8.24 1.17
N SER A 78 9.29 -7.87 0.21
CA SER A 78 10.46 -7.00 0.46
C SER A 78 10.05 -5.60 0.90
N TYR A 79 8.87 -5.11 0.49
CA TYR A 79 8.28 -3.90 1.04
C TYR A 79 7.69 -4.13 2.44
N LEU A 80 6.83 -5.14 2.59
CA LEU A 80 6.07 -5.35 3.81
C LEU A 80 6.96 -5.68 5.01
N ARG A 81 7.90 -6.62 4.86
CA ARG A 81 8.69 -7.14 5.98
C ARG A 81 9.45 -6.07 6.78
N PRO A 82 10.25 -5.16 6.16
CA PRO A 82 10.98 -4.14 6.91
C PRO A 82 10.09 -2.98 7.39
N ASN A 83 8.95 -2.73 6.74
CA ASN A 83 8.03 -1.63 7.09
C ASN A 83 6.91 -2.07 8.05
N SER A 84 6.85 -3.35 8.41
CA SER A 84 5.89 -3.85 9.39
C SER A 84 6.32 -3.53 10.83
N ARG A 85 5.36 -3.34 11.72
CA ARG A 85 5.67 -3.24 13.15
C ARG A 85 6.11 -4.59 13.75
N SER A 86 6.80 -4.53 14.88
CA SER A 86 7.11 -5.71 15.70
C SER A 86 5.92 -6.16 16.55
N VAL A 87 5.93 -7.45 16.89
CA VAL A 87 5.03 -8.07 17.86
C VAL A 87 5.68 -8.00 19.25
N GLN A 88 4.95 -7.54 20.26
CA GLN A 88 5.46 -7.50 21.63
C GLN A 88 5.44 -8.89 22.28
N GLN A 89 6.26 -9.09 23.32
CA GLN A 89 6.25 -10.33 24.07
C GLN A 89 4.86 -10.56 24.71
N GLY A 90 4.26 -11.72 24.44
CA GLY A 90 2.91 -12.06 24.91
C GLY A 90 1.76 -11.43 24.10
N GLU A 91 2.05 -10.63 23.07
CA GLU A 91 1.02 -10.11 22.16
C GLU A 91 0.47 -11.24 21.27
N ILE A 92 -0.86 -11.37 21.22
CA ILE A 92 -1.53 -12.20 20.22
C ILE A 92 -1.40 -11.50 18.87
N VAL A 93 -0.79 -12.15 17.88
CA VAL A 93 -0.65 -11.61 16.53
C VAL A 93 -2.04 -11.35 15.93
N PRO A 94 -2.43 -10.08 15.72
CA PRO A 94 -3.77 -9.75 15.23
C PRO A 94 -3.92 -10.18 13.78
N PHE A 95 -5.04 -10.80 13.44
CA PHE A 95 -5.34 -11.10 12.03
C PHE A 95 -6.07 -9.95 11.35
N ARG A 96 -6.96 -9.25 12.07
CA ARG A 96 -7.73 -8.13 11.52
C ARG A 96 -7.17 -6.78 12.00
N LEU A 97 -7.30 -5.76 11.14
CA LEU A 97 -6.87 -4.39 11.43
C LEU A 97 -7.41 -3.84 12.78
N PRO A 98 -8.70 -4.00 13.12
CA PRO A 98 -9.24 -3.51 14.39
C PRO A 98 -8.59 -4.14 15.62
N ASP A 99 -8.03 -5.34 15.51
CA ASP A 99 -7.36 -6.04 16.60
C ASP A 99 -5.90 -5.57 16.76
N SER A 100 -5.40 -4.75 15.84
CA SER A 100 -4.04 -4.23 15.92
C SER A 100 -3.94 -3.08 16.91
N ARG A 101 -3.17 -3.29 17.98
CA ARG A 101 -2.86 -2.26 18.96
C ARG A 101 -2.30 -0.97 18.36
N PHE A 102 -1.54 -1.08 17.25
CA PHE A 102 -0.94 0.09 16.61
C PHE A 102 -2.00 0.93 15.91
N PHE A 103 -2.93 0.28 15.21
CA PHE A 103 -4.08 0.95 14.61
C PHE A 103 -4.95 1.64 15.67
N GLN A 104 -5.23 0.94 16.78
CA GLN A 104 -5.99 1.50 17.91
C GLN A 104 -5.28 2.69 18.55
N ALA A 105 -3.96 2.62 18.75
CA ALA A 105 -3.17 3.70 19.34
C ALA A 105 -3.13 4.97 18.47
N LEU A 106 -3.29 4.83 17.14
CA LEU A 106 -3.40 5.96 16.21
C LEU A 106 -4.81 6.58 16.19
N HIS A 107 -5.80 5.89 16.73
CA HIS A 107 -7.22 6.31 16.73
C HIS A 107 -7.83 6.23 18.14
N PRO A 108 -7.22 6.84 19.17
CA PRO A 108 -7.65 6.64 20.57
C PRO A 108 -9.05 7.18 20.86
N ASP A 109 -9.48 8.23 20.14
CA ASP A 109 -10.76 8.93 20.38
C ASP A 109 -11.81 8.66 19.29
N VAL A 110 -11.56 7.72 18.38
CA VAL A 110 -12.47 7.39 17.27
C VAL A 110 -13.34 6.20 17.64
N THR A 111 -14.65 6.39 17.60
CA THR A 111 -15.61 5.28 17.72
C THR A 111 -15.90 4.69 16.34
N PHE A 112 -15.35 3.52 16.06
CA PHE A 112 -15.62 2.83 14.80
C PHE A 112 -16.97 2.09 14.83
N PRO A 113 -17.71 2.03 13.70
CA PRO A 113 -18.80 1.07 13.55
C PRO A 113 -18.23 -0.35 13.67
N TYR A 114 -18.97 -1.27 14.29
CA TYR A 114 -18.53 -2.65 14.43
C TYR A 114 -19.15 -3.57 13.36
N PRO A 115 -18.34 -4.30 12.55
CA PRO A 115 -16.87 -4.24 12.48
C PRO A 115 -16.37 -3.03 11.65
N PRO A 116 -15.20 -2.45 11.99
CA PRO A 116 -14.58 -1.41 11.17
C PRO A 116 -14.23 -1.97 9.79
N ARG A 117 -14.41 -1.16 8.75
CA ARG A 117 -14.15 -1.57 7.37
C ARG A 117 -12.93 -0.84 6.85
N VAL A 118 -12.00 -1.58 6.25
CA VAL A 118 -10.81 -1.02 5.60
C VAL A 118 -11.14 -0.15 4.37
N THR A 119 -12.41 -0.12 3.96
CA THR A 119 -12.92 0.70 2.86
C THR A 119 -13.38 2.09 3.30
N THR A 120 -13.47 2.37 4.61
CA THR A 120 -14.04 3.62 5.13
C THR A 120 -12.97 4.60 5.63
N CYS A 121 -11.68 4.36 5.38
CA CYS A 121 -10.62 5.28 5.81
C CYS A 121 -10.76 6.67 5.18
N ILE A 122 -11.29 6.75 3.96
CA ILE A 122 -11.54 8.01 3.23
C ILE A 122 -12.60 8.91 3.90
N ASP A 123 -13.40 8.35 4.81
CA ASP A 123 -14.42 9.12 5.53
C ASP A 123 -13.77 10.16 6.43
N CYS A 124 -12.60 9.87 7.00
CA CYS A 124 -11.80 10.78 7.83
C CYS A 124 -10.55 11.31 7.10
N HIS A 125 -9.92 10.51 6.24
CA HIS A 125 -8.68 10.84 5.52
C HIS A 125 -8.94 11.14 4.03
N PRO A 126 -9.21 12.41 3.65
CA PRO A 126 -9.71 12.75 2.31
C PRO A 126 -8.70 12.47 1.19
N HIS A 127 -7.41 12.35 1.51
CA HIS A 127 -6.33 12.14 0.54
C HIS A 127 -5.70 10.73 0.62
N VAL A 128 -6.39 9.77 1.25
CA VAL A 128 -5.86 8.42 1.47
C VAL A 128 -5.52 7.66 0.18
N GLU A 129 -6.21 7.95 -0.92
CA GLU A 129 -5.91 7.36 -2.24
C GLU A 129 -4.54 7.80 -2.79
N LEU A 130 -4.02 8.94 -2.31
CA LEU A 130 -2.68 9.43 -2.63
C LEU A 130 -1.61 8.93 -1.64
N GLY A 131 -2.00 8.06 -0.70
CA GLY A 131 -1.14 7.58 0.38
C GLY A 131 -0.99 8.56 1.55
N ASP A 132 -1.78 9.64 1.58
CA ASP A 132 -1.80 10.59 2.69
C ASP A 132 -2.80 10.13 3.76
N PHE A 133 -2.27 9.50 4.80
CA PHE A 133 -3.00 9.09 6.01
C PHE A 133 -2.90 10.13 7.14
N PHE A 134 -2.22 11.27 6.92
CA PHE A 134 -2.00 12.29 7.94
C PHE A 134 -3.04 13.41 7.87
N SER A 135 -3.47 13.78 6.67
CA SER A 135 -4.53 14.78 6.49
C SER A 135 -5.87 14.24 6.99
N LEU A 136 -6.60 15.08 7.73
CA LEU A 136 -7.95 14.82 8.22
C LEU A 136 -8.92 15.85 7.63
N LYS A 137 -10.20 15.49 7.51
CA LYS A 137 -11.25 16.48 7.28
C LYS A 137 -11.35 17.41 8.50
N GLU A 138 -11.67 18.67 8.28
CA GLU A 138 -11.71 19.72 9.31
C GLU A 138 -12.68 19.40 10.48
N ASP A 139 -13.61 18.45 10.29
CA ASP A 139 -14.59 18.00 11.29
C ASP A 139 -14.50 16.48 11.61
N ALA A 140 -13.35 15.82 11.42
CA ALA A 140 -13.21 14.37 11.53
C ALA A 140 -13.12 13.79 12.97
N LEU A 141 -13.48 14.55 14.00
CA LEU A 141 -13.37 14.17 15.42
C LEU A 141 -14.74 14.16 16.12
#